data_AF-A0A8I0IJM0-F1
#
_entry.id   AF-A0A8I0IJM0-F1
#
_cell.length_a   1.000
_cell.length_b   1.000
_cell.length_c   1.000
_cell.angle_alpha   90.00
_cell.angle_beta   90.00
_cell.angle_gamma   90.00
#
_symmetry.space_group_name_H-M   'P 1'
#
loop_
_entity.id
_entity.type
_entity.pdbx_description
1 polymer ?
#
loop_
_entity_poly.entity_id
_entity_poly.type
_entity_poly.pdbx_seq_one_letter_code
_entity_poly.pdbx_strand_id
1 'polypeptide(L)' 'MLDASLLLAEAHEELAPLIAPAPVIAGVFAIAFLVLGYVVFSYRDVANRSLRKANKLDHHDGPIDEFGHPEKH' A
#
# COMPACT_ATOMS: atom_id res chain seq x y z
N MET A 1 32.51 -8.07 -21.63
CA MET A 1 33.40 -8.04 -20.44
C MET A 1 33.65 -6.59 -19.98
N LEU A 2 32.60 -5.76 -19.93
CA LEU A 2 32.69 -4.34 -19.57
C LEU A 2 32.18 -4.05 -18.14
N ASP A 3 31.58 -5.04 -17.47
CA ASP A 3 30.96 -4.85 -16.16
C ASP A 3 31.96 -4.66 -15.01
N ALA A 4 33.03 -5.46 -14.99
CA ALA A 4 33.99 -5.43 -13.88
C ALA A 4 34.84 -4.15 -13.85
N SER A 5 35.19 -3.62 -15.03
CA SER A 5 35.94 -2.37 -15.16
C SER A 5 35.12 -1.14 -14.82
N LEU A 6 33.81 -1.16 -15.11
CA LEU A 6 32.91 -0.05 -14.83
C LEU A 6 32.55 0.02 -13.34
N LEU A 7 32.33 -1.13 -12.70
CA LEU A 7 32.19 -1.25 -11.24
C LEU A 7 33.46 -0.81 -10.48
N LEU A 8 34.65 -1.11 -11.01
CA LEU A 8 35.90 -0.63 -10.42
C LEU A 8 36.07 0.89 -10.62
N ALA A 9 35.70 1.42 -11.78
CA ALA A 9 35.78 2.86 -12.06
C ALA A 9 34.82 3.67 -11.16
N GLU A 10 33.61 3.16 -10.91
CA GLU A 10 32.65 3.76 -9.96
C GLU A 10 33.19 3.77 -8.52
N ALA A 11 33.96 2.76 -8.12
CA ALA A 11 34.58 2.69 -6.80
C ALA A 11 35.72 3.72 -6.60
N HIS A 12 36.21 4.35 -7.68
CA HIS A 12 37.33 5.29 -7.66
C HIS A 12 36.92 6.76 -7.88
N GLU A 13 35.65 7.05 -8.16
CA GLU A 13 35.12 8.42 -8.10
C GLU A 13 35.09 8.84 -6.62
N GLU A 14 35.73 9.96 -6.24
CA GLU A 14 35.66 10.54 -4.88
C GLU A 14 34.23 11.04 -4.59
N LEU A 15 33.29 10.11 -4.44
CA LEU A 15 31.96 10.36 -3.95
C LEU A 15 32.11 11.01 -2.57
N ALA A 16 31.51 12.19 -2.41
CA ALA A 16 31.50 12.91 -1.13
C ALA A 16 31.17 11.92 0.00
N PRO A 17 31.83 12.01 1.18
CA PRO A 17 31.67 11.02 2.23
C PRO A 17 30.18 10.81 2.54
N LEU A 18 29.67 9.61 2.23
CA LEU A 18 28.28 9.26 2.52
C LEU A 18 28.09 9.21 4.04
N ILE A 19 26.93 9.67 4.52
CA ILE A 19 26.59 9.64 5.95
C ILE A 19 26.52 8.23 6.53
N ALA A 20 26.30 7.22 5.68
CA ALA A 20 26.26 5.81 6.02
C ALA A 20 26.57 4.94 4.78
N PRO A 21 26.94 3.65 4.95
CA PRO A 21 27.09 2.75 3.82
C PRO A 21 25.82 2.65 2.96
N ALA A 22 25.96 2.52 1.64
CA ALA A 22 24.85 2.40 0.69
C ALA A 22 23.72 1.42 1.10
N PRO A 23 23.99 0.18 1.58
CA PRO A 23 22.91 -0.72 2.00
C PRO A 23 22.11 -0.22 3.20
N VAL A 24 22.72 0.60 4.07
CA VAL A 24 22.03 1.21 5.22
C VAL A 24 21.04 2.26 4.75
N ILE A 25 21.47 3.13 3.83
CA ILE A 25 20.62 4.17 3.24
C ILE A 25 19.43 3.52 2.52
N ALA A 26 19.69 2.50 1.69
CA ALA A 26 18.65 1.74 1.01
C ALA A 26 17.66 1.10 2.00
N GLY A 27 18.17 0.51 3.10
CA GLY A 27 17.34 -0.06 4.15
C GLY A 27 16.41 0.95 4.82
N VAL A 28 16.90 2.16 5.11
CA VAL A 28 16.08 3.24 5.70
C VAL A 28 14.94 3.63 4.75
N PHE A 29 15.22 3.83 3.47
CA PHE A 29 14.18 4.16 2.49
C PHE A 29 13.19 3.01 2.30
N ALA A 30 13.66 1.75 2.28
CA ALA A 30 12.80 0.59 2.19
C ALA A 30 11.80 0.53 3.36
N ILE A 31 12.26 0.77 4.60
CA ILE A 31 11.39 0.83 5.79
C ILE A 31 10.39 1.99 5.66
N ALA A 32 10.85 3.18 5.25
CA ALA A 32 9.97 4.33 5.08
C ALA A 32 8.85 4.05 4.06
N PHE A 33 9.18 3.44 2.91
CA PHE A 33 8.18 3.06 1.91
C PHE A 33 7.24 1.94 2.38
N LEU A 34 7.73 0.96 3.15
CA LEU A 34 6.88 -0.07 3.74
C LEU A 34 5.87 0.52 4.73
N VAL A 35 6.29 1.45 5.58
CA VAL A 35 5.40 2.17 6.50
C VAL A 35 4.37 2.99 5.71
N LEU A 36 4.81 3.73 4.70
CA LEU A 36 3.90 4.51 3.86
C LEU A 36 2.88 3.61 3.13
N GLY A 37 3.33 2.51 2.55
CA GLY A 37 2.48 1.51 1.90
C GLY A 37 1.47 0.90 2.88
N TYR A 38 1.90 0.56 4.09
CA TYR A 38 1.02 0.07 5.15
C TYR A 38 -0.07 1.09 5.52
N VAL A 39 0.29 2.36 5.66
CA VAL A 39 -0.66 3.44 5.97
C VAL A 39 -1.70 3.57 4.85
N VAL A 40 -1.25 3.67 3.59
CA VAL A 40 -2.15 3.78 2.44
C VAL A 40 -3.08 2.57 2.32
N PHE A 41 -2.53 1.36 2.50
CA PHE A 41 -3.32 0.13 2.48
C PHE A 41 -4.36 0.10 3.60
N SER A 42 -3.99 0.54 4.80
CA SER A 42 -4.91 0.60 5.96
C SER A 42 -6.08 1.54 5.69
N TYR A 43 -5.85 2.73 5.14
CA TYR A 43 -6.93 3.65 4.78
C TYR A 43 -7.79 3.12 3.63
N ARG A 44 -7.20 2.47 2.63
CA ARG A 44 -7.95 1.81 1.55
C ARG A 44 -8.86 0.71 2.09
N ASP A 45 -8.36 -0.11 3.02
CA ASP A 45 -9.16 -1.17 3.65
C ASP A 45 -10.36 -0.59 4.42
N VAL A 46 -10.17 0.52 5.14
CA VAL A 46 -11.28 1.24 5.81
C VAL A 46 -12.32 1.73 4.79
N ALA A 47 -11.90 2.35 3.69
CA ALA A 47 -12.82 2.80 2.64
C ALA A 47 -13.59 1.65 1.98
N ASN A 48 -12.96 0.51 1.78
CA ASN A 48 -13.61 -0.66 1.20
C ASN A 48 -14.61 -1.35 2.15
N ARG A 49 -14.52 -1.11 3.47
CA ARG A 49 -15.46 -1.68 4.46
C ARG A 49 -16.84 -1.02 4.42
N SER A 50 -16.94 0.27 4.10
CA SER A 50 -18.24 0.96 4.01
C SER A 50 -19.06 0.47 2.81
N LEU A 51 -18.42 0.29 1.65
CA LEU A 51 -19.05 -0.26 0.44
C LEU A 51 -19.49 -1.72 0.61
N ARG A 52 -18.69 -2.52 1.34
CA ARG A 52 -19.06 -3.91 1.65
C ARG A 52 -20.22 -3.99 2.64
N LYS A 53 -20.34 -3.04 3.58
CA LYS A 53 -21.53 -2.93 4.45
C LYS A 53 -22.77 -2.48 3.67
N ALA A 54 -22.64 -1.51 2.77
CA ALA A 54 -23.74 -1.04 1.92
C ALA A 54 -24.31 -2.15 1.04
N ASN A 55 -23.47 -2.91 0.32
CA ASN A 55 -23.92 -4.04 -0.49
C ASN A 55 -24.55 -5.19 0.32
N LYS A 56 -24.20 -5.33 1.60
CA LYS A 56 -24.78 -6.37 2.47
C LYS A 56 -26.16 -5.98 3.02
N LEU A 57 -26.44 -4.68 3.13
CA LEU A 57 -27.75 -4.15 3.48
C LEU A 57 -28.72 -4.25 2.29
N ASP A 58 -28.24 -3.94 1.10
CA ASP A 58 -29.03 -3.95 -0.15
C ASP A 58 -29.58 -5.33 -0.55
N HIS A 59 -29.04 -6.42 0.02
CA HIS A 59 -29.49 -7.80 -0.23
C HIS A 59 -30.41 -8.39 0.84
N HIS A 60 -30.61 -7.69 1.96
CA HIS A 60 -31.47 -8.16 3.05
C HIS A 60 -32.83 -7.47 3.10
N ASP A 61 -32.95 -6.32 2.45
CA ASP A 61 -34.21 -5.58 2.32
C ASP A 61 -34.84 -5.96 0.96
N GLY A 62 -35.71 -6.98 0.98
CA GLY A 62 -36.69 -7.15 -0.10
C GLY A 62 -37.61 -5.92 -0.19
N PRO A 63 -38.47 -5.82 -1.20
CA PRO A 63 -39.46 -4.74 -1.27
C PRO A 63 -40.21 -4.64 0.07
N ILE A 64 -40.15 -3.47 0.68
CA ILE A 64 -40.96 -3.13 1.85
C ILE A 64 -42.33 -2.68 1.35
N ASP A 65 -43.38 -3.29 1.88
CA ASP A 65 -44.75 -2.89 1.53
C ASP A 65 -45.07 -1.46 2.03
N GLU A 66 -46.23 -0.93 1.63
CA GLU A 66 -46.70 0.41 2.04
C GLU A 66 -46.86 0.57 3.56
N PHE A 67 -46.77 -0.53 4.32
CA PHE A 67 -46.88 -0.59 5.78
C PHE A 67 -45.54 -0.87 6.48
N GLY A 68 -44.43 -0.98 5.74
CA GLY A 68 -43.08 -1.14 6.27
C GLY A 68 -42.74 -2.57 6.70
N HIS A 69 -43.39 -3.59 6.15
CA HIS A 69 -43.08 -4.99 6.41
C HIS A 69 -42.26 -5.61 5.27
N PRO A 70 -41.29 -6.49 5.59
CA PRO A 70 -40.57 -7.23 4.57
C PRO A 70 -41.53 -8.20 3.88
N GLU A 71 -41.69 -8.11 2.56
CA GLU A 71 -42.52 -9.03 1.79
C GLU A 71 -42.06 -10.49 2.01
N LYS A 72 -42.94 -11.30 2.60
CA LYS A 72 -42.74 -12.74 2.74
C LYS A 72 -43.45 -13.43 1.58
N HIS A 73 -42.67 -13.93 0.62
CA HIS A 73 -43.15 -14.93 -0.34
C HIS A 73 -43.34 -16.30 0.34
#